data_AF-A0A7J4XQ52-F1
#
_entry.id   AF-A0A7J4XQ52-F1
#
_cell.length_a   1.000
_cell.length_b   1.000
_cell.length_c   1.000
_cell.angle_alpha   90.00
_cell.angle_beta   90.00
_cell.angle_gamma   90.00
#
_symmetry.space_group_name_H-M   'P 1'
#
loop_
_entity.id
_entity.type
_entity.pdbx_description
1 polymer ?
#
loop_
_entity_poly.entity_id
_entity_poly.type
_entity_poly.pdbx_seq_one_letter_code
_entity_poly.pdbx_strand_id
1 'polypeptide(L)'
;GCSCSKTLCERNIQDDILNIDKFRKQSKKEYRCIEEDAERLFANSAAVYPDTLYRQQYTSLQGYFYGETGFDLYCIWYAQFNANNRKHYRCERKTLNKIFYCVNDMLRCIAGGGTGFAHETYRIPAYTEYYIYKYQNMEANKQCQDNDISQTISNLWQIMATYNNEDMPFEILAYKMKYIYENVEYIKSLLTAEIYNYCLQEYMC
;
A
#
# COMPACT_ATOMS: atom_id res chain seq x y z
N GLY A 1 22.99 -57.17 27.81
CA GLY A 1 22.92 -57.02 26.35
C GLY A 1 21.73 -56.17 25.99
N CYS A 2 21.94 -55.10 25.21
CA CYS A 2 20.97 -54.56 24.26
C CYS A 2 21.72 -53.54 23.39
N SER A 3 22.06 -53.92 22.16
CA SER A 3 22.79 -53.07 21.21
C SER A 3 21.79 -52.16 20.46
N CYS A 4 21.76 -50.89 20.82
CA CYS A 4 21.11 -49.86 19.99
C CYS A 4 22.15 -49.24 19.06
N SER A 5 22.62 -49.98 18.07
CA SER A 5 23.30 -49.40 16.90
C SER A 5 22.27 -49.16 15.81
N LYS A 6 21.66 -47.96 15.78
CA LYS A 6 20.96 -47.49 14.58
C LYS A 6 22.02 -47.18 13.54
N THR A 7 22.05 -47.97 12.48
CA THR A 7 22.84 -47.71 11.28
C THR A 7 22.48 -46.31 10.78
N LEU A 8 23.44 -45.39 10.78
CA LEU A 8 23.30 -44.13 10.06
C LEU A 8 23.19 -44.51 8.58
N CYS A 9 21.98 -44.45 8.03
CA CYS A 9 21.78 -44.57 6.59
C CYS A 9 22.57 -43.42 5.95
N GLU A 10 23.64 -43.73 5.22
CA GLU A 10 24.30 -42.78 4.33
C GLU A 10 23.25 -42.29 3.34
N ARG A 11 22.68 -41.11 3.61
CA ARG A 11 21.82 -40.44 2.63
C ARG A 11 22.69 -40.08 1.44
N ASN A 12 22.23 -40.44 0.24
CA ASN A 12 22.95 -40.17 -0.99
C ASN A 12 22.98 -38.66 -1.25
N ILE A 13 24.03 -38.00 -0.76
CA ILE A 13 24.20 -36.53 -0.81
C ILE A 13 24.08 -36.01 -2.25
N GLN A 14 24.41 -36.82 -3.26
CA GLN A 14 24.28 -36.44 -4.67
C GLN A 14 22.82 -36.26 -5.11
N ASP A 15 21.88 -37.08 -4.63
CA ASP A 15 20.47 -36.94 -4.95
C ASP A 15 19.87 -35.69 -4.28
N ASP A 16 20.30 -35.39 -3.05
CA ASP A 16 19.90 -34.18 -2.33
C ASP A 16 20.41 -32.91 -3.03
N ILE A 17 21.67 -32.90 -3.50
CA ILE A 17 22.24 -31.79 -4.28
C ILE A 17 21.47 -31.58 -5.59
N LEU A 18 21.14 -32.66 -6.30
CA LEU A 18 20.39 -32.59 -7.56
C LEU A 18 18.97 -32.03 -7.34
N ASN A 19 18.31 -32.44 -6.26
CA ASN A 19 17.00 -31.93 -5.88
C ASN A 19 17.05 -30.43 -5.53
N ILE A 20 18.01 -30.00 -4.72
CA ILE A 20 18.19 -28.58 -4.38
C ILE A 20 18.45 -27.73 -5.63
N ASP A 21 19.27 -28.19 -6.58
CA ASP A 21 19.52 -27.47 -7.82
C ASP A 21 18.27 -27.39 -8.71
N LYS A 22 17.45 -28.46 -8.76
CA LYS A 22 16.16 -28.46 -9.45
C LYS A 22 15.20 -27.44 -8.83
N PHE A 23 15.09 -27.39 -7.50
CA PHE A 23 14.28 -26.39 -6.80
C PHE A 23 14.79 -24.97 -7.05
N ARG A 24 16.10 -24.75 -7.02
CA ARG A 24 16.70 -23.44 -7.32
C ARG A 24 16.41 -22.99 -8.75
N LYS A 25 16.51 -23.89 -9.73
CA LYS A 25 16.20 -23.60 -11.14
C LYS A 25 14.71 -23.29 -11.34
N GLN A 26 13.83 -24.06 -10.69
CA GLN A 26 12.39 -23.83 -10.72
C GLN A 26 12.03 -22.47 -10.11
N SER A 27 12.54 -22.17 -8.91
CA SER A 27 12.36 -20.87 -8.25
C SER A 27 12.88 -19.71 -9.10
N LYS A 28 14.05 -19.84 -9.76
CA LYS A 28 14.56 -18.83 -10.69
C LYS A 28 13.70 -18.67 -11.95
N LYS A 29 13.00 -19.72 -12.39
CA LYS A 29 12.08 -19.67 -13.53
C LYS A 29 10.80 -18.94 -13.14
N GLU A 30 10.23 -19.28 -11.99
CA GLU A 30 9.05 -18.60 -11.42
C GLU A 30 9.34 -17.12 -11.16
N TYR A 31 10.50 -16.80 -10.58
CA TYR A 31 10.93 -15.43 -10.34
C TYR A 31 11.07 -14.62 -11.64
N ARG A 32 11.65 -15.21 -12.70
CA ARG A 32 11.72 -14.56 -14.02
C ARG A 32 10.33 -14.34 -14.63
N CYS A 33 9.42 -15.30 -14.50
CA CYS A 33 8.05 -15.11 -14.96
C CYS A 33 7.36 -13.96 -14.21
N ILE A 34 7.64 -13.77 -12.92
CA ILE A 34 7.14 -12.64 -12.12
C ILE A 34 7.73 -11.31 -12.62
N GLU A 35 9.03 -11.25 -12.92
CA GLU A 35 9.66 -10.04 -13.47
C GLU A 35 9.12 -9.69 -14.86
N GLU A 36 8.98 -10.67 -15.75
CA GLU A 36 8.41 -10.49 -17.09
C GLU A 36 6.94 -10.04 -17.03
N ASP A 37 6.13 -10.64 -16.14
CA ASP A 37 4.75 -10.19 -15.92
C ASP A 37 4.72 -8.77 -15.33
N ALA A 38 5.60 -8.46 -14.38
CA ALA A 38 5.66 -7.12 -13.78
C ALA A 38 6.05 -6.05 -14.82
N GLU A 39 7.05 -6.30 -15.67
CA GLU A 39 7.40 -5.39 -16.76
C GLU A 39 6.24 -5.24 -17.74
N ARG A 40 5.63 -6.34 -18.17
CA ARG A 40 4.48 -6.33 -19.10
C ARG A 40 3.28 -5.55 -18.54
N LEU A 41 2.97 -5.73 -17.27
CA LEU A 41 1.81 -5.11 -16.62
C LEU A 41 2.07 -3.67 -16.23
N PHE A 42 3.29 -3.35 -15.78
CA PHE A 42 3.56 -2.11 -15.06
C PHE A 42 4.53 -1.16 -15.78
N ALA A 43 5.01 -1.48 -16.98
CA ALA A 43 5.76 -0.52 -17.80
C ALA A 43 4.99 0.80 -17.95
N ASN A 44 5.61 1.91 -17.53
CA ASN A 44 5.02 3.26 -17.54
C ASN A 44 3.70 3.41 -16.75
N SER A 45 3.39 2.45 -15.87
CA SER A 45 2.12 2.40 -15.13
C SER A 45 1.91 3.56 -14.16
N ALA A 46 2.99 4.19 -13.69
CA ALA A 46 3.00 5.28 -12.73
C ALA A 46 2.05 6.44 -13.05
N ALA A 47 1.80 6.67 -14.34
CA ALA A 47 0.95 7.74 -14.84
C ALA A 47 -0.55 7.44 -14.73
N VAL A 48 -0.92 6.19 -14.46
CA VAL A 48 -2.31 5.73 -14.43
C VAL A 48 -2.67 5.33 -13.00
N TYR A 49 -3.82 5.78 -12.54
CA TYR A 49 -4.30 5.42 -11.21
C TYR A 49 -4.46 3.88 -11.09
N PRO A 50 -4.00 3.23 -9.99
CA PRO A 50 -3.93 1.78 -9.90
C PRO A 50 -5.24 1.05 -10.20
N ASP A 51 -6.37 1.51 -9.66
CA ASP A 51 -7.70 0.93 -9.93
C ASP A 51 -8.11 1.03 -11.40
N THR A 52 -7.74 2.14 -12.04
CA THR A 52 -8.03 2.36 -13.46
C THR A 52 -7.21 1.41 -14.31
N LEU A 53 -5.92 1.29 -14.01
CA LEU A 53 -5.02 0.39 -14.73
C LEU A 53 -5.44 -1.08 -14.54
N TYR A 54 -5.74 -1.48 -13.31
CA TYR A 54 -6.24 -2.82 -13.00
C TYR A 54 -7.50 -3.15 -13.80
N ARG A 55 -8.47 -2.23 -13.84
CA ARG A 55 -9.70 -2.40 -14.63
C ARG A 55 -9.43 -2.48 -16.13
N GLN A 56 -8.53 -1.65 -16.66
CA GLN A 56 -8.15 -1.69 -18.08
C GLN A 56 -7.49 -3.01 -18.48
N GLN A 57 -6.73 -3.61 -17.57
CA GLN A 57 -5.99 -4.85 -17.83
C GLN A 57 -6.77 -6.10 -17.42
N TYR A 58 -7.92 -5.97 -16.75
CA TYR A 58 -8.61 -7.05 -16.03
C TYR A 58 -8.74 -8.34 -16.84
N THR A 59 -9.18 -8.27 -18.10
CA THR A 59 -9.36 -9.46 -18.97
C THR A 59 -8.05 -10.14 -19.38
N SER A 60 -6.91 -9.47 -19.23
CA SER A 60 -5.56 -9.95 -19.57
C SER A 60 -4.72 -10.32 -18.35
N LEU A 61 -5.27 -10.14 -17.13
CA LEU A 61 -4.59 -10.51 -15.91
C LEU A 61 -4.55 -12.03 -15.74
N GLN A 62 -3.49 -12.50 -15.10
CA GLN A 62 -3.41 -13.88 -14.64
C GLN A 62 -4.44 -14.15 -13.55
N GLY A 63 -4.88 -15.40 -13.42
CA GLY A 63 -5.98 -15.78 -12.52
C GLY A 63 -5.77 -15.41 -11.05
N TYR A 64 -4.51 -15.32 -10.59
CA TYR A 64 -4.18 -14.96 -9.21
C TYR A 64 -4.40 -13.46 -8.88
N PHE A 65 -4.67 -12.63 -9.89
CA PHE A 65 -5.04 -11.22 -9.69
C PHE A 65 -6.55 -10.97 -9.68
N TYR A 66 -7.40 -11.99 -9.77
CA TYR A 66 -8.85 -11.81 -9.75
C TYR A 66 -9.44 -11.65 -8.35
N GLY A 67 -10.50 -10.83 -8.26
CA GLY A 67 -11.21 -10.54 -7.01
C GLY A 67 -10.50 -9.51 -6.13
N GLU A 68 -11.06 -9.24 -4.96
CA GLU A 68 -10.54 -8.20 -4.04
C GLU A 68 -9.11 -8.50 -3.58
N THR A 69 -8.85 -9.73 -3.15
CA THR A 69 -7.49 -10.17 -2.73
C THR A 69 -6.51 -10.19 -3.90
N GLY A 70 -6.99 -10.52 -5.10
CA GLY A 70 -6.17 -10.47 -6.31
C GLY A 70 -5.78 -9.03 -6.68
N PHE A 71 -6.69 -8.08 -6.51
CA PHE A 71 -6.39 -6.66 -6.68
C PHE A 71 -5.40 -6.15 -5.63
N ASP A 72 -5.50 -6.60 -4.38
CA ASP A 72 -4.52 -6.27 -3.34
C ASP A 72 -3.11 -6.72 -3.75
N LEU A 73 -2.98 -7.95 -4.25
CA LEU A 73 -1.71 -8.48 -4.75
C LEU A 73 -1.19 -7.69 -5.96
N TYR A 74 -2.09 -7.32 -6.87
CA TYR A 74 -1.76 -6.47 -8.03
C TYR A 74 -1.18 -5.12 -7.59
N CYS A 75 -1.79 -4.46 -6.60
CA CYS A 75 -1.30 -3.20 -6.05
C CYS A 75 0.06 -3.35 -5.36
N ILE A 76 0.31 -4.45 -4.65
CA ILE A 76 1.63 -4.73 -4.06
C ILE A 76 2.70 -4.80 -5.16
N TRP A 77 2.42 -5.49 -6.26
CA TRP A 77 3.37 -5.61 -7.37
C TRP A 77 3.57 -4.28 -8.11
N TYR A 78 2.48 -3.56 -8.37
CA TYR A 78 2.52 -2.20 -8.93
C TYR A 78 3.45 -1.30 -8.10
N ALA A 79 3.27 -1.30 -6.77
CA ALA A 79 4.04 -0.46 -5.86
C ALA A 79 5.52 -0.85 -5.85
N GLN A 80 5.82 -2.14 -5.80
CA GLN A 80 7.20 -2.64 -5.83
C GLN A 80 7.91 -2.29 -7.13
N PHE A 81 7.28 -2.54 -8.28
CA PHE A 81 7.84 -2.23 -9.60
C PHE A 81 8.18 -0.74 -9.71
N ASN A 82 7.22 0.11 -9.36
CA ASN A 82 7.38 1.55 -9.41
C ASN A 82 8.41 2.09 -8.41
N ALA A 83 8.43 1.58 -7.18
CA ALA A 83 9.41 1.97 -6.18
C ALA A 83 10.85 1.59 -6.58
N ASN A 84 11.02 0.45 -7.25
CA ASN A 84 12.32 0.02 -7.77
C ASN A 84 12.84 0.95 -8.88
N ASN A 85 11.95 1.51 -9.69
CA ASN A 85 12.27 2.49 -10.73
C ASN A 85 12.43 3.92 -10.18
N ARG A 86 11.95 4.18 -8.96
CA ARG A 86 11.95 5.50 -8.30
C ARG A 86 12.52 5.44 -6.88
N LYS A 87 13.75 4.95 -6.78
CA LYS A 87 14.44 4.72 -5.49
C LYS A 87 14.69 5.99 -4.69
N HIS A 88 14.85 7.14 -5.37
CA HIS A 88 15.12 8.43 -4.71
C HIS A 88 13.94 8.95 -3.88
N TYR A 89 12.70 8.56 -4.18
CA TYR A 89 11.51 8.97 -3.41
C TYR A 89 11.23 8.12 -2.17
N ARG A 90 12.25 7.47 -1.61
CA ARG A 90 12.09 6.55 -0.47
C ARG A 90 11.54 7.27 0.76
N CYS A 91 11.99 8.50 1.01
CA CYS A 91 11.56 9.28 2.15
C CYS A 91 10.10 9.71 2.00
N GLU A 92 9.75 10.24 0.84
CA GLU A 92 8.42 10.72 0.49
C GLU A 92 7.42 9.58 0.58
N ARG A 93 7.74 8.43 -0.01
CA ARG A 93 6.92 7.21 0.07
C ARG A 93 6.67 6.78 1.51
N LYS A 94 7.70 6.80 2.35
CA LYS A 94 7.57 6.42 3.76
C LYS A 94 6.64 7.37 4.51
N THR A 95 6.74 8.67 4.26
CA THR A 95 5.90 9.69 4.89
C THR A 95 4.46 9.61 4.40
N LEU A 96 4.24 9.53 3.08
CA LEU A 96 2.92 9.42 2.47
C LEU A 96 2.19 8.15 2.90
N ASN A 97 2.88 6.99 2.92
CA ASN A 97 2.28 5.76 3.44
C ASN A 97 1.78 5.93 4.88
N LYS A 98 2.56 6.58 5.76
CA LYS A 98 2.11 6.83 7.14
C LYS A 98 0.86 7.70 7.17
N ILE A 99 0.83 8.77 6.38
CA ILE A 99 -0.34 9.66 6.28
C ILE A 99 -1.56 8.85 5.82
N PHE A 100 -1.45 8.12 4.71
CA PHE A 100 -2.59 7.37 4.15
C PHE A 100 -3.05 6.23 5.07
N TYR A 101 -2.13 5.53 5.73
CA TYR A 101 -2.50 4.54 6.74
C TYR A 101 -3.25 5.16 7.92
N CYS A 102 -2.82 6.32 8.42
CA CYS A 102 -3.53 7.04 9.48
C CYS A 102 -4.93 7.46 9.02
N VAL A 103 -5.07 7.99 7.80
CA VAL A 103 -6.39 8.32 7.24
C VAL A 103 -7.29 7.10 7.15
N ASN A 104 -6.81 6.01 6.53
CA ASN A 104 -7.56 4.76 6.40
C ASN A 104 -8.00 4.20 7.76
N ASP A 105 -7.11 4.24 8.76
CA ASP A 105 -7.42 3.72 10.08
C ASP A 105 -8.38 4.60 10.89
N MET A 106 -8.28 5.93 10.75
CA MET A 106 -9.28 6.85 11.31
C MET A 106 -10.66 6.62 10.69
N LEU A 107 -10.75 6.50 9.36
CA LEU A 107 -12.01 6.20 8.67
C LEU A 107 -12.58 4.85 9.11
N ARG A 108 -11.73 3.82 9.26
CA ARG A 108 -12.11 2.51 9.81
C ARG A 108 -12.69 2.62 11.22
N CYS A 109 -12.01 3.36 12.10
CA CYS A 109 -12.43 3.56 13.49
C CYS A 109 -13.81 4.22 13.56
N ILE A 110 -14.02 5.24 12.74
CA ILE A 110 -15.25 6.01 12.66
C ILE A 110 -16.39 5.14 12.12
N ALA A 111 -16.19 4.48 10.97
CA ALA A 111 -17.17 3.61 10.33
C ALA A 111 -17.53 2.35 11.13
N GLY A 112 -16.74 2.00 12.16
CA GLY A 112 -16.95 0.80 12.98
C GLY A 112 -16.34 -0.47 12.38
N GLY A 113 -15.40 -0.33 11.45
CA GLY A 113 -14.74 -1.44 10.76
C GLY A 113 -15.24 -1.67 9.34
N GLY A 114 -14.80 -2.77 8.72
CA GLY A 114 -15.13 -3.13 7.35
C GLY A 114 -13.95 -3.76 6.62
N THR A 115 -14.20 -4.75 5.76
CA THR A 115 -13.15 -5.42 4.98
C THR A 115 -12.50 -4.49 3.95
N GLY A 116 -13.24 -3.49 3.45
CA GLY A 116 -12.72 -2.47 2.55
C GLY A 116 -11.46 -1.78 3.08
N PHE A 117 -11.42 -1.43 4.38
CA PHE A 117 -10.24 -0.81 5.00
C PHE A 117 -9.04 -1.76 5.09
N ALA A 118 -9.29 -3.07 5.19
CA ALA A 118 -8.23 -4.08 5.16
C ALA A 118 -7.64 -4.19 3.74
N HIS A 119 -8.48 -4.22 2.71
CA HIS A 119 -8.04 -4.18 1.31
C HIS A 119 -7.26 -2.89 1.01
N GLU A 120 -7.77 -1.74 1.44
CA GLU A 120 -7.13 -0.44 1.26
C GLU A 120 -5.70 -0.39 1.84
N THR A 121 -5.47 -1.07 2.96
CA THR A 121 -4.14 -1.20 3.57
C THR A 121 -3.12 -1.83 2.60
N TYR A 122 -3.53 -2.81 1.79
CA TYR A 122 -2.65 -3.42 0.79
C TYR A 122 -2.48 -2.54 -0.46
N ARG A 123 -3.42 -1.64 -0.72
CA ARG A 123 -3.46 -0.79 -1.94
C ARG A 123 -2.76 0.56 -1.76
N ILE A 124 -2.72 1.09 -0.54
CA ILE A 124 -2.05 2.35 -0.19
C ILE A 124 -0.65 2.50 -0.81
N PRO A 125 0.25 1.51 -0.78
CA PRO A 125 1.56 1.63 -1.42
C PRO A 125 1.50 1.95 -2.93
N ALA A 126 0.49 1.44 -3.65
CA ALA A 126 0.31 1.72 -5.07
C ALA A 126 -0.20 3.14 -5.31
N TYR A 127 -1.14 3.61 -4.48
CA TYR A 127 -1.62 4.99 -4.54
C TYR A 127 -0.50 5.98 -4.24
N THR A 128 0.33 5.69 -3.24
CA THR A 128 1.53 6.49 -2.94
C THR A 128 2.44 6.62 -4.15
N GLU A 129 2.71 5.53 -4.88
CA GLU A 129 3.52 5.58 -6.09
C GLU A 129 2.89 6.43 -7.20
N TYR A 130 1.58 6.30 -7.38
CA TYR A 130 0.85 7.12 -8.34
C TYR A 130 0.91 8.61 -7.98
N TYR A 131 0.62 8.98 -6.74
CA TYR A 131 0.59 10.40 -6.35
C TYR A 131 1.98 11.04 -6.34
N ILE A 132 3.03 10.28 -5.99
CA ILE A 132 4.43 10.72 -6.13
C ILE A 132 4.73 11.05 -7.60
N TYR A 133 4.34 10.17 -8.53
CA TYR A 133 4.52 10.40 -9.96
C TYR A 133 3.69 11.60 -10.44
N LYS A 134 2.42 11.67 -10.04
CA LYS A 134 1.51 12.77 -10.41
C LYS A 134 2.09 14.12 -9.99
N TYR A 135 2.56 14.24 -8.74
CA TYR A 135 3.17 15.47 -8.21
C TYR A 135 4.42 15.89 -9.01
N GLN A 136 5.29 14.96 -9.38
CA GLN A 136 6.48 15.27 -10.19
C GLN A 136 6.16 15.84 -11.57
N ASN A 137 5.02 15.45 -12.14
CA ASN A 137 4.64 15.79 -13.50
C ASN A 137 3.56 16.88 -13.53
N MET A 138 3.27 17.52 -12.40
CA MET A 138 2.42 18.69 -12.37
C MET A 138 3.16 19.89 -12.97
N GLU A 139 2.49 20.63 -13.85
CA GLU A 139 3.02 21.90 -14.35
C GLU A 139 3.34 22.82 -13.17
N ALA A 140 4.54 23.41 -13.19
CA ALA A 140 5.21 24.12 -12.09
C ALA A 140 4.54 25.42 -11.58
N ASN A 141 3.21 25.56 -11.70
CA ASN A 141 2.49 26.83 -11.53
C ASN A 141 1.49 26.88 -10.35
N LYS A 142 1.46 25.90 -9.45
CA LYS A 142 0.79 26.08 -8.16
C LYS A 142 1.84 26.19 -7.07
N GLN A 143 2.09 27.41 -6.60
CA GLN A 143 2.71 27.61 -5.30
C GLN A 143 1.70 27.19 -4.24
N CYS A 144 2.05 26.20 -3.42
CA CYS A 144 1.38 25.95 -2.14
C CYS A 144 1.28 27.29 -1.37
N GLN A 145 0.07 27.68 -1.01
CA GLN A 145 -0.13 28.83 -0.13
C GLN A 145 -0.06 28.35 1.32
N ASP A 146 0.47 29.18 2.23
CA ASP A 146 0.60 28.86 3.67
C ASP A 146 -0.72 28.42 4.34
N ASN A 147 -1.87 28.68 3.70
CA ASN A 147 -3.20 28.30 4.17
C ASN A 147 -3.63 26.87 3.81
N ASP A 148 -2.84 26.14 3.00
CA ASP A 148 -3.27 24.87 2.43
C ASP A 148 -3.28 23.72 3.45
N ILE A 149 -2.36 23.72 4.43
CA ILE A 149 -2.33 22.71 5.50
C ILE A 149 -3.58 22.84 6.38
N SER A 150 -3.92 24.06 6.80
CA SER A 150 -5.13 24.32 7.61
C SER A 150 -6.39 23.88 6.88
N GLN A 151 -6.47 24.13 5.57
CA GLN A 151 -7.59 23.67 4.75
C GLN A 151 -7.66 22.14 4.67
N THR A 152 -6.53 21.45 4.44
CA THR A 152 -6.47 19.99 4.40
C THR A 152 -6.90 19.36 5.72
N ILE A 153 -6.44 19.91 6.86
CA ILE A 153 -6.84 19.46 8.19
C ILE A 153 -8.34 19.73 8.42
N SER A 154 -8.87 20.87 7.98
CA SER A 154 -10.30 21.18 8.05
C SER A 154 -11.13 20.17 7.26
N ASN A 155 -10.71 19.82 6.04
CA ASN A 155 -11.39 18.82 5.20
C ASN A 155 -11.39 17.43 5.86
N LEU A 156 -10.27 17.02 6.48
CA LEU A 156 -10.21 15.78 7.28
C LEU A 156 -11.27 15.77 8.38
N TRP A 157 -11.35 16.86 9.17
CA TRP A 157 -12.34 16.98 10.23
C TRP A 157 -13.78 16.93 9.70
N GLN A 158 -14.05 17.55 8.55
CA GLN A 158 -15.37 17.49 7.92
C GLN A 158 -15.74 16.06 7.53
N ILE A 159 -14.83 15.32 6.87
CA ILE A 159 -15.04 13.91 6.53
C ILE A 159 -15.30 13.08 7.80
N MET A 160 -14.61 13.37 8.91
CA MET A 160 -14.81 12.63 10.15
C MET A 160 -16.17 12.94 10.80
N ALA A 161 -16.61 14.21 10.72
CA ALA A 161 -17.86 14.65 11.29
C ALA A 161 -19.09 14.04 10.61
N THR A 162 -19.03 13.70 9.31
CA THR A 162 -20.18 13.11 8.58
C THR A 162 -20.60 11.74 9.09
N TYR A 163 -19.72 11.05 9.81
CA TYR A 163 -19.98 9.72 10.36
C TYR A 163 -20.25 9.75 11.87
N ASN A 164 -20.34 10.94 12.48
CA ASN A 164 -20.79 11.05 13.85
C ASN A 164 -22.27 10.68 13.93
N ASN A 165 -22.55 9.58 14.64
CA ASN A 165 -23.91 9.15 14.92
C ASN A 165 -24.36 9.76 16.26
N GLU A 166 -25.44 10.53 16.25
CA GLU A 166 -26.02 11.17 17.44
C GLU A 166 -26.45 10.16 18.51
N ASP A 167 -26.74 8.92 18.12
CA ASP A 167 -27.14 7.84 19.04
C ASP A 167 -25.96 7.10 19.69
N MET A 168 -24.70 7.51 19.40
CA MET A 168 -23.52 6.85 19.96
C MET A 168 -23.35 7.16 21.46
N PRO A 169 -23.12 6.15 22.32
CA PRO A 169 -22.80 6.38 23.73
C PRO A 169 -21.60 7.32 23.89
N PHE A 170 -21.70 8.28 24.81
CA PHE A 170 -20.73 9.35 25.00
C PHE A 170 -19.30 8.82 25.20
N GLU A 171 -19.13 7.74 25.96
CA GLU A 171 -17.81 7.16 26.23
C GLU A 171 -17.17 6.60 24.96
N ILE A 172 -17.96 5.98 24.09
CA ILE A 172 -17.49 5.45 22.80
C ILE A 172 -17.14 6.62 21.88
N LEU A 173 -17.98 7.65 21.83
CA LEU A 173 -17.73 8.85 21.05
C LEU A 173 -16.44 9.55 21.51
N ALA A 174 -16.26 9.75 22.82
CA ALA A 174 -15.10 10.40 23.40
C ALA A 174 -13.80 9.63 23.09
N TYR A 175 -13.83 8.29 23.20
CA TYR A 175 -12.69 7.45 22.83
C TYR A 175 -12.33 7.60 21.35
N LYS A 176 -13.32 7.51 20.45
CA LYS A 176 -13.11 7.69 19.00
C LYS A 176 -12.55 9.07 18.69
N MET A 177 -13.15 10.13 19.25
CA MET A 177 -12.71 11.51 19.01
C MET A 177 -11.28 11.75 19.50
N LYS A 178 -10.90 11.22 20.66
CA LYS A 178 -9.52 11.30 21.13
C LYS A 178 -8.55 10.61 20.16
N TYR A 179 -8.87 9.40 19.73
CA TYR A 179 -8.06 8.64 18.79
C TYR A 179 -7.87 9.37 17.45
N ILE A 180 -8.94 9.95 16.93
CA ILE A 180 -8.95 10.74 15.70
C ILE A 180 -8.11 11.99 15.86
N TYR A 181 -8.30 12.74 16.95
CA TYR A 181 -7.54 13.95 17.23
C TYR A 181 -6.02 13.69 17.26
N GLU A 182 -5.60 12.63 17.97
CA GLU A 182 -4.18 12.24 18.04
C GLU A 182 -3.60 11.90 16.66
N ASN A 183 -4.37 11.21 15.81
CA ASN A 183 -3.94 10.88 14.44
C ASN A 183 -3.93 12.11 13.51
N VAL A 184 -4.87 13.05 13.67
CA VAL A 184 -4.88 14.31 12.91
C VAL A 184 -3.66 15.17 13.27
N GLU A 185 -3.34 15.32 14.55
CA GLU A 185 -2.13 16.02 14.98
C GLU A 185 -0.85 15.32 14.50
N TYR A 186 -0.86 13.99 14.47
CA TYR A 186 0.24 13.23 13.87
C TYR A 186 0.39 13.51 12.37
N ILE A 187 -0.71 13.45 11.58
CA ILE A 187 -0.68 13.78 10.15
C ILE A 187 -0.18 15.21 9.95
N LYS A 188 -0.70 16.18 10.71
CA LYS A 188 -0.26 17.57 10.65
C LYS A 188 1.25 17.71 10.87
N SER A 189 1.83 16.95 11.80
CA SER A 189 3.29 16.92 12.02
C SER A 189 4.10 16.37 10.83
N LEU A 190 3.46 15.57 9.95
CA LEU A 190 4.08 15.00 8.75
C LEU A 190 3.92 15.88 7.50
N LEU A 191 3.02 16.89 7.53
CA LEU A 191 2.79 17.81 6.40
C LEU A 191 3.89 18.89 6.30
N THR A 192 5.15 18.45 6.26
CA THR A 192 6.33 19.35 6.26
C THR A 192 6.76 19.82 4.87
N ALA A 193 6.10 19.36 3.82
CA ALA A 193 6.38 19.71 2.43
C ALA A 193 5.09 19.68 1.61
N GLU A 194 5.03 20.50 0.56
CA GLU A 194 3.87 20.64 -0.33
C GLU A 194 3.41 19.28 -0.88
N ILE A 195 4.33 18.42 -1.31
CA ILE A 195 4.00 17.08 -1.83
C ILE A 195 3.08 16.31 -0.88
N TYR A 196 3.32 16.37 0.43
CA TYR A 196 2.52 15.63 1.40
C TYR A 196 1.11 16.18 1.51
N ASN A 197 0.99 17.51 1.49
CA ASN A 197 -0.30 18.17 1.53
C ASN A 197 -1.10 17.90 0.26
N TYR A 198 -0.47 18.07 -0.90
CA TYR A 198 -1.07 17.80 -2.21
C TYR A 198 -1.57 16.35 -2.31
N CYS A 199 -0.69 15.38 -2.03
CA CYS A 199 -1.06 13.97 -2.15
C CYS A 199 -2.15 13.57 -1.14
N LEU A 200 -2.19 14.16 0.06
CA LEU A 200 -3.27 13.93 1.02
C LEU A 200 -4.60 14.48 0.51
N GLN A 201 -4.65 15.69 -0.04
CA GLN A 201 -5.87 16.24 -0.62
C GLN A 201 -6.43 15.34 -1.71
N GLU A 202 -5.57 14.86 -2.62
CA GLU A 202 -5.98 13.97 -3.71
C GLU A 202 -6.40 12.58 -3.25
N TYR A 203 -5.88 12.09 -2.12
CA TYR A 203 -6.27 10.80 -1.55
C TYR A 203 -7.64 10.85 -0.86
N MET A 204 -8.06 12.04 -0.43
CA MET A 204 -9.35 12.25 0.27
C MET A 204 -10.53 12.59 -0.65
N CYS A 205 -10.26 12.93 -1.92
CA CYS A 205 -11.26 13.28 -2.94
C CYS A 205 -11.80 12.03 -3.64
#